data_AF-A0A0G4GTR6-F1
#
_entry.id   AF-A0A0G4GTR6-F1
#
_cell.length_a   1.000
_cell.length_b   1.000
_cell.length_c   1.000
_cell.angle_alpha   90.00
_cell.angle_beta   90.00
_cell.angle_gamma   90.00
#
_symmetry.space_group_name_H-M   'P 1'
#
loop_
_entity.id
_entity.type
_entity.pdbx_description
1 polymer ?
#
loop_
_entity_poly.entity_id
_entity_poly.type
_entity_poly.pdbx_seq_one_letter_code
_entity_poly.pdbx_strand_id
1 'polypeptide(L)'
;MRIMGKAMSLETGFDLERECGEDQLCAGIKGGIEAAIHAVSGLFDCGEGEAECVLAVDAKNAFNNLSRPAALWNARQLWPRASRFLFNTYQGHAALCLGGEKEPLCSQEGTTQGDPMAMLMYAAGTLPLVRSLKEPAEQGPQMWFADDSSKCSSLEQAREWWDKLGEKGCRTAIFPRQARPSWWCGRG
;
A
#
# COMPACT_ATOMS: atom_id res chain seq x y z
N MET A 1 -8.86 -20.95 7.64
CA MET A 1 -8.88 -19.85 6.64
C MET A 1 -7.92 -20.05 5.47
N ARG A 2 -6.66 -20.45 5.68
CA ARG A 2 -5.60 -20.44 4.65
C ARG A 2 -5.94 -21.10 3.30
N ILE A 3 -6.56 -22.29 3.30
CA ILE A 3 -6.94 -22.99 2.05
C ILE A 3 -7.98 -22.18 1.27
N MET A 4 -9.06 -21.76 1.95
CA MET A 4 -10.12 -20.95 1.35
C MET A 4 -9.58 -19.59 0.89
N GLY A 5 -8.76 -18.92 1.71
CA GLY A 5 -8.11 -17.66 1.36
C GLY A 5 -7.25 -17.81 0.11
N LYS A 6 -6.43 -18.87 0.02
CA LYS A 6 -5.60 -19.13 -1.16
C LYS A 6 -6.44 -19.41 -2.41
N ALA A 7 -7.50 -20.20 -2.30
CA ALA A 7 -8.43 -20.44 -3.41
C ALA A 7 -9.06 -19.13 -3.88
N MET A 8 -9.58 -18.30 -2.96
CA MET A 8 -10.14 -16.99 -3.28
C MET A 8 -9.12 -16.08 -3.96
N SER A 9 -7.87 -16.05 -3.47
CA SER A 9 -6.79 -15.29 -4.11
C SER A 9 -6.52 -15.74 -5.54
N LEU A 10 -6.52 -17.05 -5.81
CA LEU A 10 -6.30 -17.58 -7.16
C LEU A 10 -7.47 -17.24 -8.11
N GLU A 11 -8.70 -17.34 -7.63
CA GLU A 11 -9.91 -17.15 -8.44
C GLU A 11 -10.29 -15.68 -8.70
N THR A 12 -9.83 -14.77 -7.83
CA THR A 12 -10.24 -13.36 -7.88
C THR A 12 -9.09 -12.38 -7.85
N GLY A 13 -7.85 -12.83 -7.58
CA GLY A 13 -6.69 -11.93 -7.43
C GLY A 13 -6.40 -11.13 -8.69
N PHE A 14 -6.63 -11.71 -9.88
CA PHE A 14 -6.44 -11.01 -11.15
C PHE A 14 -7.35 -9.78 -11.30
N ASP A 15 -8.55 -9.81 -10.72
CA ASP A 15 -9.46 -8.65 -10.74
C ASP A 15 -8.81 -7.47 -10.00
N LEU A 16 -8.23 -7.74 -8.83
CA LEU A 16 -7.54 -6.72 -8.05
C LEU A 16 -6.21 -6.30 -8.69
N GLU A 17 -5.45 -7.23 -9.27
CA GLU A 17 -4.21 -6.92 -10.00
C GLU A 17 -4.48 -5.90 -11.12
N ARG A 18 -5.56 -6.08 -11.88
CA ARG A 18 -5.98 -5.12 -12.91
C ARG A 18 -6.41 -3.77 -12.36
N GLU A 19 -7.10 -3.77 -11.22
CA GLU A 19 -7.52 -2.53 -10.57
C GLU A 19 -6.33 -1.77 -10.00
N CYS A 20 -5.37 -2.45 -9.39
CA CYS A 20 -4.16 -1.82 -8.86
C CYS A 20 -3.20 -1.36 -9.97
N GLY A 21 -2.99 -2.18 -11.01
CA GLY A 21 -2.06 -1.86 -12.10
C GLY A 21 -0.67 -1.46 -11.57
N GLU A 22 -0.16 -0.35 -12.09
CA GLU A 22 1.10 0.28 -11.65
C GLU A 22 0.98 1.10 -10.36
N ASP A 23 -0.25 1.40 -9.92
CA ASP A 23 -0.46 2.27 -8.75
C ASP A 23 -0.04 1.54 -7.47
N GLN A 24 -0.34 0.25 -7.33
CA GLN A 24 0.00 -0.54 -6.14
C GLN A 24 0.52 -1.94 -6.51
N LEU A 25 1.84 -2.10 -6.44
CA LEU A 25 2.54 -3.26 -7.00
C LEU A 25 2.36 -4.53 -6.16
N CYS A 26 1.96 -4.43 -4.89
CA CYS A 26 1.78 -5.61 -4.04
C CYS A 26 0.55 -6.46 -4.38
N ALA A 27 -0.30 -6.02 -5.33
CA ALA A 27 -1.39 -6.83 -5.87
C ALA A 27 -0.91 -7.97 -6.77
N GLY A 28 0.37 -8.00 -7.16
CA GLY A 28 0.99 -9.14 -7.84
C GLY A 28 1.30 -8.95 -9.32
N ILE A 29 1.33 -7.70 -9.81
CA ILE A 29 1.70 -7.40 -11.20
C ILE A 29 3.08 -7.98 -11.54
N LYS A 30 3.14 -8.81 -12.59
CA LYS A 30 4.39 -9.47 -13.00
C LYS A 30 5.44 -8.44 -13.44
N GLY A 31 6.64 -8.52 -12.87
CA GLY A 31 7.74 -7.61 -13.20
C GLY A 31 7.55 -6.17 -12.71
N GLY A 32 6.48 -5.86 -11.97
CA GLY A 32 6.19 -4.47 -11.59
C GLY A 32 7.25 -3.83 -10.71
N ILE A 33 7.87 -4.58 -9.79
CA ILE A 33 8.96 -4.06 -8.95
C ILE A 33 10.20 -3.73 -9.79
N GLU A 34 10.54 -4.60 -10.75
CA GLU A 34 11.69 -4.38 -11.64
C GLU A 34 11.45 -3.18 -12.55
N ALA A 35 10.27 -3.08 -13.16
CA ALA A 35 9.87 -1.94 -13.98
C ALA A 35 9.87 -0.63 -13.19
N ALA A 36 9.40 -0.66 -11.94
CA ALA A 36 9.41 0.47 -11.02
C ALA A 36 10.84 0.94 -10.71
N ILE A 37 11.73 0.02 -10.32
CA ILE A 37 13.14 0.34 -10.07
C ILE A 37 13.79 0.94 -11.32
N HIS A 38 13.58 0.33 -12.49
CA HIS A 38 14.12 0.86 -13.74
C HIS A 38 13.59 2.25 -14.09
N ALA A 39 12.30 2.54 -13.82
CA ALA A 39 11.73 3.85 -14.05
C ALA A 39 12.38 4.93 -13.18
N VAL A 40 12.58 4.66 -11.89
CA VAL A 40 13.23 5.62 -10.97
C VAL A 40 14.72 5.77 -11.27
N SER A 41 15.45 4.68 -11.53
CA SER A 41 16.85 4.76 -11.93
C SER A 41 17.03 5.53 -13.23
N GLY A 42 16.20 5.27 -14.25
CA GLY A 42 16.26 5.99 -15.52
C GLY A 42 16.03 7.49 -15.34
N LEU A 43 15.01 7.90 -14.58
CA LEU A 43 14.73 9.32 -14.36
C LEU A 43 15.83 10.04 -13.55
N PHE A 44 16.46 9.33 -12.62
CA PHE A 44 17.54 9.88 -11.82
C PHE A 44 18.87 9.97 -12.60
N ASP A 45 19.17 8.97 -13.45
CA ASP A 45 20.43 8.88 -14.17
C ASP A 45 20.48 9.72 -15.44
N CYS A 46 19.33 9.99 -16.07
CA CYS A 46 19.29 10.70 -17.36
C CYS A 46 19.66 12.18 -17.28
N GLY A 47 19.63 12.82 -16.09
CA GLY A 47 19.97 14.25 -15.94
C GLY A 47 19.13 15.25 -16.77
N GLU A 48 18.16 14.76 -17.54
CA GLU A 48 17.33 15.49 -18.50
C GLU A 48 15.94 15.85 -17.92
N GLY A 49 15.70 15.66 -16.62
CA GLY A 49 14.43 15.96 -15.96
C GLY A 49 14.58 16.76 -14.66
N GLU A 50 13.48 17.38 -14.20
CA GLU A 50 13.38 18.13 -12.92
C GLU A 50 13.53 17.26 -11.65
N ALA A 51 13.91 15.98 -11.79
CA ALA A 51 14.02 15.03 -10.69
C ALA A 51 15.32 15.24 -9.90
N GLU A 52 15.27 16.11 -8.90
CA GLU A 52 16.40 16.39 -8.00
C GLU A 52 16.60 15.30 -6.95
N CYS A 53 15.52 14.60 -6.58
CA CYS A 53 15.54 13.67 -5.46
C CYS A 53 14.61 12.47 -5.62
N VAL A 54 14.89 11.44 -4.83
CA VAL A 54 13.96 10.35 -4.52
C VAL A 54 13.69 10.39 -3.02
N LEU A 55 12.43 10.63 -2.66
CA LEU A 55 11.92 10.53 -1.29
C LEU A 55 11.32 9.15 -1.09
N ALA A 56 11.93 8.32 -0.25
CA ALA A 56 11.40 7.03 0.15
C ALA A 56 10.76 7.09 1.55
N VAL A 57 9.57 6.51 1.69
CA VAL A 57 8.72 6.56 2.89
C VAL A 57 8.22 5.16 3.24
N ASP A 58 8.45 4.80 4.50
CA ASP A 58 7.94 3.59 5.16
C ASP A 58 6.80 3.98 6.11
N ALA A 59 5.70 3.22 6.13
CA ALA A 59 4.63 3.44 7.09
C ALA A 59 4.84 2.60 8.36
N LYS A 60 4.62 3.22 9.53
CA LYS A 60 4.83 2.52 10.80
C LYS A 60 3.73 1.49 11.03
N ASN A 61 4.07 0.20 11.15
CA ASN A 61 3.15 -0.90 11.46
C ASN A 61 1.94 -0.96 10.50
N ALA A 62 2.18 -0.75 9.21
CA ALA A 62 1.12 -0.46 8.25
C ALA A 62 0.02 -1.53 8.17
N PHE A 63 0.39 -2.80 8.17
CA PHE A 63 -0.57 -3.91 8.16
C PHE A 63 -1.42 -4.00 9.42
N ASN A 64 -0.92 -3.56 10.57
CA ASN A 64 -1.64 -3.58 11.84
C ASN A 64 -2.52 -2.35 12.01
N ASN A 65 -2.10 -1.22 11.44
CA ASN A 65 -2.79 0.06 11.55
C ASN A 65 -3.82 0.28 10.43
N LEU A 66 -3.83 -0.53 9.37
CA LEU A 66 -4.81 -0.38 8.28
C LEU A 66 -6.24 -0.39 8.84
N SER A 67 -6.99 0.68 8.53
CA SER A 67 -8.40 0.77 8.91
C SER A 67 -9.20 -0.32 8.22
N ARG A 68 -9.60 -1.33 8.98
CA ARG A 68 -10.35 -2.49 8.50
C ARG A 68 -11.72 -2.13 7.91
N PRO A 69 -12.53 -1.22 8.50
CA PRO A 69 -13.76 -0.75 7.86
C PRO A 69 -13.49 -0.07 6.51
N ALA A 70 -12.46 0.77 6.42
CA ALA A 70 -12.09 1.44 5.17
C ALA A 70 -11.61 0.42 4.12
N ALA A 71 -10.77 -0.54 4.51
CA ALA A 71 -10.29 -1.59 3.62
C ALA A 71 -11.42 -2.49 3.10
N LEU A 72 -12.38 -2.86 3.95
CA LEU A 72 -13.56 -3.63 3.54
C LEU A 72 -14.48 -2.84 2.62
N TRP A 73 -14.67 -1.55 2.87
CA TRP A 73 -15.42 -0.67 1.99
C TRP A 73 -14.75 -0.52 0.63
N ASN A 74 -13.45 -0.27 0.60
CA ASN A 74 -12.68 -0.14 -0.64
C ASN A 74 -12.68 -1.45 -1.42
N ALA A 75 -12.49 -2.60 -0.76
CA ALA A 75 -12.59 -3.90 -1.38
C ALA A 75 -13.99 -4.18 -1.96
N ARG A 76 -15.07 -3.66 -1.36
CA ARG A 76 -16.42 -3.77 -1.94
C ARG A 76 -16.55 -3.05 -3.27
N GLN A 77 -15.89 -1.89 -3.41
CA GLN A 77 -15.98 -1.06 -4.61
C GLN A 77 -15.01 -1.51 -5.70
N LEU A 78 -13.76 -1.81 -5.30
CA LEU A 78 -12.65 -2.12 -6.20
C LEU A 78 -12.53 -3.62 -6.47
N TRP A 79 -12.94 -4.48 -5.53
CA TRP A 79 -12.79 -5.94 -5.66
C TRP A 79 -14.07 -6.70 -5.28
N PRO A 80 -15.21 -6.47 -5.98
CA PRO A 80 -16.52 -6.95 -5.54
C PRO A 80 -16.59 -8.48 -5.39
N ARG A 81 -15.86 -9.22 -6.24
CA ARG A 81 -15.84 -10.71 -6.24
C ARG A 81 -15.27 -11.31 -4.95
N ALA A 82 -14.33 -10.64 -4.28
CA ALA A 82 -13.79 -11.09 -3.00
C ALA A 82 -14.43 -10.39 -1.79
N SER A 83 -15.16 -9.30 -2.00
CA SER A 83 -15.68 -8.42 -0.94
C SER A 83 -16.46 -9.15 0.16
N ARG A 84 -17.35 -10.09 -0.19
CA ARG A 84 -18.13 -10.88 0.78
C ARG A 84 -17.23 -11.82 1.59
N PHE A 85 -16.25 -12.44 0.94
CA PHE A 85 -15.30 -13.31 1.61
C PHE A 85 -14.45 -12.51 2.60
N LEU A 86 -13.94 -11.36 2.18
CA LEU A 86 -13.18 -10.44 3.04
C LEU A 86 -14.04 -9.95 4.21
N PHE A 87 -15.28 -9.54 3.96
CA PHE A 87 -16.20 -9.12 5.00
C PHE A 87 -16.45 -10.24 6.02
N ASN A 88 -16.70 -11.47 5.57
CA ASN A 88 -16.86 -12.62 6.46
C ASN A 88 -15.59 -12.98 7.24
N THR A 89 -14.42 -12.73 6.66
CA THR A 89 -13.12 -13.01 7.28
C THR A 89 -12.73 -11.96 8.30
N TYR A 90 -13.01 -10.70 8.01
CA TYR A 90 -12.44 -9.55 8.72
C TYR A 90 -13.48 -8.67 9.43
N GLN A 91 -14.80 -8.84 9.28
CA GLN A 91 -15.77 -7.95 9.96
C GLN A 91 -15.72 -8.03 11.50
N GLY A 92 -15.29 -9.16 12.05
CA GLY A 92 -15.20 -9.38 13.50
C GLY A 92 -13.82 -9.01 14.05
N HIS A 93 -13.68 -9.01 15.38
CA HIS A 93 -12.38 -8.92 16.00
C HIS A 93 -11.61 -10.23 15.80
N ALA A 94 -10.36 -10.15 15.33
CA ALA A 94 -9.52 -11.34 15.26
C ALA A 94 -9.05 -11.69 16.68
N ALA A 95 -9.43 -12.87 17.17
CA ALA A 95 -9.00 -13.38 18.46
C ALA A 95 -7.53 -13.81 18.38
N LEU A 96 -6.66 -13.09 19.11
CA LEU A 96 -5.26 -13.41 19.32
C LEU A 96 -5.14 -14.17 20.64
N CYS A 97 -4.92 -15.48 20.55
CA CYS A 97 -4.68 -16.32 21.72
C CYS A 97 -3.20 -16.28 22.10
N LEU A 98 -2.87 -15.74 23.27
CA LEU A 98 -1.52 -15.77 23.83
C LEU A 98 -1.35 -17.06 24.66
N GLY A 99 -0.22 -17.74 24.49
CA GLY A 99 0.07 -18.96 25.24
C GLY A 99 0.12 -18.69 26.75
N GLY A 100 -0.78 -19.31 27.52
CA GLY A 100 -0.89 -19.13 28.97
C GLY A 100 -2.05 -18.23 29.42
N GLU A 101 -2.67 -17.48 28.51
CA GLU A 101 -3.83 -16.62 28.80
C GLU A 101 -5.15 -17.36 28.50
N LYS A 102 -6.16 -17.18 29.36
CA LYS A 102 -7.49 -17.81 29.18
C LYS A 102 -8.38 -17.06 28.19
N GLU A 103 -8.19 -15.75 28.07
CA GLU A 103 -9.03 -14.88 27.24
C GLU A 103 -8.26 -14.38 26.01
N PRO A 104 -8.86 -14.41 24.81
CA PRO A 104 -8.21 -13.92 23.61
C PRO A 104 -8.20 -12.38 23.54
N LEU A 105 -7.10 -11.81 23.05
CA LEU A 105 -7.03 -10.39 22.71
C LEU A 105 -7.76 -10.15 21.38
N CYS A 106 -8.63 -9.14 21.32
CA CYS A 106 -9.38 -8.79 20.12
C CYS A 106 -8.63 -7.76 19.26
N SER A 107 -8.13 -8.15 18.08
CA SER A 107 -7.59 -7.20 17.09
C SER A 107 -8.74 -6.52 16.33
N GLN A 108 -8.82 -5.19 16.48
CA GLN A 108 -9.84 -4.34 15.85
C GLN A 108 -9.38 -3.74 14.51
N GLU A 109 -8.06 -3.66 14.30
CA GLU A 109 -7.44 -3.08 13.11
C GLU A 109 -6.52 -4.06 12.40
N GLY A 110 -6.19 -3.73 11.15
CA GLY A 110 -5.21 -4.45 10.38
C GLY A 110 -5.63 -5.81 9.86
N THR A 111 -4.68 -6.45 9.19
CA THR A 111 -4.81 -7.79 8.60
C THR A 111 -4.11 -8.83 9.45
N THR A 112 -4.49 -10.10 9.32
CA THR A 112 -3.84 -11.20 10.05
C THR A 112 -2.61 -11.67 9.29
N GLN A 113 -1.43 -11.60 9.92
CA GLN A 113 -0.17 -12.07 9.32
C GLN A 113 -0.25 -13.58 8.98
N GLY A 114 0.15 -13.93 7.75
CA GLY A 114 0.08 -15.31 7.25
C GLY A 114 -1.29 -15.72 6.70
N ASP A 115 -2.22 -14.78 6.50
CA ASP A 115 -3.39 -14.95 5.63
C ASP A 115 -2.99 -14.65 4.17
N PRO A 116 -3.18 -15.58 3.21
CA PRO A 116 -2.99 -15.32 1.78
C PRO A 116 -3.70 -14.08 1.24
N MET A 117 -4.83 -13.67 1.84
CA MET A 117 -5.62 -12.52 1.40
C MET A 117 -5.15 -11.18 2.01
N ALA A 118 -4.28 -11.19 3.02
CA ALA A 118 -3.89 -9.99 3.76
C ALA A 118 -3.24 -8.93 2.86
N MET A 119 -2.30 -9.34 2.00
CA MET A 119 -1.60 -8.42 1.10
C MET A 119 -2.53 -7.83 0.04
N LEU A 120 -3.45 -8.63 -0.51
CA LEU A 120 -4.45 -8.17 -1.47
C LEU A 120 -5.46 -7.22 -0.81
N MET A 121 -5.90 -7.53 0.42
CA MET A 121 -6.76 -6.63 1.18
C MET A 121 -6.05 -5.30 1.49
N TYR A 122 -4.76 -5.34 1.79
CA TYR A 122 -3.95 -4.15 1.97
C TYR A 122 -3.93 -3.32 0.68
N ALA A 123 -3.58 -3.93 -0.45
CA ALA A 123 -3.57 -3.26 -1.76
C ALA A 123 -4.92 -2.58 -2.07
N ALA A 124 -6.03 -3.28 -1.91
CA ALA A 124 -7.37 -2.73 -2.10
C ALA A 124 -7.68 -1.58 -1.13
N GLY A 125 -7.25 -1.71 0.13
CA GLY A 125 -7.48 -0.71 1.16
C GLY A 125 -6.71 0.59 0.94
N THR A 126 -5.50 0.51 0.39
CA THR A 126 -4.62 1.68 0.21
C THR A 126 -4.76 2.34 -1.16
N LEU A 127 -5.27 1.63 -2.17
CA LEU A 127 -5.36 2.12 -3.55
C LEU A 127 -6.04 3.51 -3.69
N PRO A 128 -7.13 3.85 -2.99
CA PRO A 128 -7.71 5.19 -3.07
C PRO A 128 -6.78 6.29 -2.56
N LEU A 129 -6.00 6.03 -1.50
CA LEU A 129 -4.99 6.97 -1.02
C LEU A 129 -3.92 7.17 -2.07
N VAL A 130 -3.36 6.06 -2.58
CA VAL A 130 -2.32 6.05 -3.61
C VAL A 130 -2.73 6.88 -4.82
N ARG A 131 -3.93 6.63 -5.37
CA ARG A 131 -4.47 7.39 -6.50
C ARG A 131 -4.69 8.87 -6.18
N SER A 132 -5.09 9.18 -4.95
CA SER A 132 -5.27 10.58 -4.52
C SER A 132 -3.96 11.37 -4.38
N LEU A 133 -2.82 10.67 -4.32
CA LEU A 133 -1.48 11.24 -4.26
C LEU A 133 -0.78 11.25 -5.63
N LYS A 134 -1.38 10.57 -6.63
CA LYS A 134 -0.85 10.52 -7.99
C LYS A 134 -0.99 11.89 -8.62
N GLU A 135 0.13 12.60 -8.71
CA GLU A 135 0.28 13.82 -9.50
C GLU A 135 0.36 13.48 -11.00
N PRO A 136 0.20 14.46 -11.92
CA PRO A 136 0.47 14.27 -13.34
C PRO A 136 1.85 13.61 -13.56
N ALA A 137 1.95 12.73 -14.57
CA ALA A 137 3.18 11.98 -14.85
C ALA A 137 4.41 12.90 -15.11
N GLU A 138 4.15 14.12 -15.57
CA GLU A 138 5.14 15.19 -15.80
C GLU A 138 5.82 15.67 -14.50
N GLN A 139 5.16 15.54 -13.35
CA GLN A 139 5.71 15.91 -12.02
C GLN A 139 6.49 14.75 -11.36
N GLY A 140 6.92 13.79 -12.17
CA GLY A 140 7.72 12.64 -11.75
C GLY A 140 6.90 11.49 -11.13
N PRO A 141 7.41 10.24 -11.22
CA PRO A 141 6.67 9.06 -10.83
C PRO A 141 6.56 8.93 -9.30
N GLN A 142 5.47 8.32 -8.88
CA GLN A 142 5.35 7.73 -7.55
C GLN A 142 5.26 6.21 -7.69
N MET A 143 5.80 5.48 -6.71
CA MET A 143 5.79 4.03 -6.68
C MET A 143 5.36 3.54 -5.31
N TRP A 144 4.60 2.46 -5.30
CA TRP A 144 4.08 1.84 -4.08
C TRP A 144 4.19 0.33 -4.16
N PHE A 145 4.82 -0.26 -3.16
CA PHE A 145 4.79 -1.69 -2.90
C PHE A 145 4.35 -1.90 -1.45
N ALA A 146 3.09 -2.28 -1.27
CA ALA A 146 2.45 -2.28 0.05
C ALA A 146 2.61 -0.89 0.70
N ASP A 147 3.27 -0.82 1.86
CA ASP A 147 3.56 0.40 2.59
C ASP A 147 4.86 1.10 2.19
N ASP A 148 5.76 0.39 1.51
CA ASP A 148 6.97 0.99 0.95
C ASP A 148 6.58 1.87 -0.23
N SER A 149 6.84 3.17 -0.11
CA SER A 149 6.46 4.16 -1.10
C SER A 149 7.62 5.08 -1.43
N SER A 150 7.66 5.57 -2.66
CA SER A 150 8.68 6.50 -3.10
C SER A 150 8.15 7.50 -4.12
N LYS A 151 8.65 8.72 -4.05
CA LYS A 151 8.38 9.80 -5.00
C LYS A 151 9.69 10.30 -5.58
N CYS A 152 9.80 10.32 -6.91
CA CYS A 152 10.94 10.90 -7.63
C CYS A 152 10.50 12.21 -8.29
N SER A 153 11.09 13.33 -7.87
CA SER A 153 10.71 14.69 -8.31
C SER A 153 11.71 15.74 -7.80
N SER A 154 11.43 17.02 -8.04
CA SER A 154 12.09 18.12 -7.33
C SER A 154 11.83 18.06 -5.81
N LEU A 155 12.69 18.73 -5.02
CA LEU A 155 12.55 18.77 -3.56
C LEU A 155 11.23 19.38 -3.10
N GLU A 156 10.75 20.43 -3.79
CA GLU A 156 9.48 21.10 -3.49
C GLU A 156 8.29 20.16 -3.70
N GLN A 157 8.22 19.51 -4.85
CA GLN A 157 7.14 18.56 -5.17
C GLN A 157 7.17 17.33 -4.26
N ALA A 158 8.35 16.84 -3.90
CA ALA A 158 8.49 15.73 -2.95
C ALA A 158 7.99 16.12 -1.55
N ARG A 159 8.22 17.37 -1.14
CA ARG A 159 7.72 17.90 0.13
C ARG A 159 6.21 18.05 0.14
N GLU A 160 5.62 18.60 -0.93
CA GLU A 160 4.17 18.69 -1.06
C GLU A 160 3.50 17.31 -1.03
N TRP A 161 4.09 16.33 -1.71
CA TRP A 161 3.60 14.96 -1.71
C TRP A 161 3.65 14.35 -0.29
N TRP A 162 4.72 14.60 0.47
CA TRP A 162 4.83 14.19 1.86
C TRP A 162 3.75 14.81 2.76
N ASP A 163 3.51 16.11 2.62
CA ASP A 163 2.51 16.82 3.42
C ASP A 163 1.09 16.31 3.06
N LYS A 164 0.78 16.13 1.76
CA LYS A 164 -0.47 15.50 1.27
C LYS A 164 -0.65 14.07 1.82
N LEU A 165 0.43 13.28 1.88
CA LEU A 165 0.40 11.94 2.44
C LEU A 165 0.06 11.98 3.95
N GLY A 166 0.64 12.92 4.70
CA GLY A 166 0.31 13.13 6.12
C GLY A 166 -1.15 13.52 6.35
N GLU A 167 -1.70 14.41 5.51
CA GLU A 167 -3.09 14.85 5.61
C GLU A 167 -4.11 13.76 5.24
N LYS A 168 -3.87 13.06 4.11
CA LYS A 168 -4.80 12.06 3.57
C LYS A 168 -4.67 10.69 4.22
N GLY A 169 -3.47 10.36 4.74
CA GLY A 169 -3.16 9.07 5.37
C GLY A 169 -4.03 8.74 6.58
N CYS A 170 -4.48 9.75 7.33
CA CYS A 170 -5.41 9.59 8.46
C CYS A 170 -6.66 8.75 8.13
N ARG A 171 -7.21 8.89 6.92
CA ARG A 171 -8.47 8.21 6.53
C ARG A 171 -8.29 6.71 6.27
N THR A 172 -7.08 6.27 5.95
CA THR A 172 -6.72 4.87 5.74
C THR A 172 -5.92 4.29 6.92
N ALA A 173 -5.62 5.13 7.91
CA ALA A 173 -4.73 4.86 9.03
C ALA A 173 -3.31 4.42 8.61
N ILE A 174 -2.87 4.92 7.45
CA ILE A 174 -1.50 4.80 6.97
C ILE A 174 -0.78 6.08 7.37
N PHE A 175 0.07 5.96 8.38
CA PHE A 175 0.86 7.08 8.87
C PHE A 175 2.33 6.90 8.46
N PRO A 176 2.94 7.89 7.78
CA PRO A 176 4.36 7.84 7.49
C PRO A 176 5.16 7.78 8.80
N ARG A 177 6.18 6.92 8.84
CA ARG A 177 7.10 6.84 9.98
C ARG A 177 7.95 8.11 10.00
N GLN A 178 7.65 9.05 10.91
CA GLN A 178 8.35 10.34 11.06
C GLN A 178 9.88 10.23 11.20
N ALA A 179 10.42 9.08 11.60
CA ALA A 179 11.86 8.88 11.83
C ALA A 179 12.63 8.24 10.65
N ARG A 180 11.99 7.94 9.50
CA ARG A 180 12.65 7.28 8.36
C ARG A 180 12.29 7.77 6.93
N PRO A 181 11.96 9.04 6.66
CA PRO A 181 12.08 9.52 5.29
C PRO A 181 13.56 9.52 4.89
N SER A 182 13.94 8.77 3.86
CA SER A 182 15.30 8.83 3.30
C SER A 182 15.27 9.65 2.02
N TRP A 183 16.12 10.66 1.97
CA TRP A 183 16.29 11.53 0.82
C TRP A 183 17.54 11.09 0.06
N TRP A 184 17.37 10.73 -1.20
CA TRP A 184 18.48 10.53 -2.11
C TRP A 184 18.48 11.70 -3.08
N CYS A 185 19.46 12.60 -2.94
CA CYS A 185 19.63 13.76 -3.81
C CYS A 185 20.74 13.47 -4.83
N GLY A 186 20.51 13.80 -6.10
CA GLY A 186 21.55 13.76 -7.13
C GLY A 186 22.66 14.75 -6.78
N ARG A 187 23.93 14.35 -6.90
CA ARG A 187 25.02 15.32 -6.86
C ARG A 187 24.89 16.18 -8.12
N GLY A 188 24.65 17.48 -7.93
CA GLY A 188 24.66 18.47 -9.00
C GLY A 188 25.99 18.60 -9.72
#